data_AF-A0A1R1QXM7-F1
#
_entry.id   AF-A0A1R1QXM7-F1
#
_cell.length_a   1.000
_cell.length_b   1.000
_cell.length_c   1.000
_cell.angle_alpha   90.00
_cell.angle_beta   90.00
_cell.angle_gamma   90.00
#
_symmetry.space_group_name_H-M   'P 1'
#
loop_
_entity.id
_entity.type
_entity.pdbx_description
1 polymer ?
#
loop_
_entity_poly.entity_id
_entity_poly.type
_entity_poly.pdbx_seq_one_letter_code
_entity_poly.pdbx_strand_id
1 'polypeptide(L)'
;MKSRNLVRFFFSVLGVGALTTSIVGFAIEWGRYKELFLSFEVLEILSVLFWFIGVGMIFSVIAQMGFVIFLTVHRFALEIFRSHSLWNSIQLFLIIFVTFDLIYLRYLFFAEDGGPFIPYIWLPLFILAFGLAAAYMKQRQSSKKTFVSALFLMIVFTIMEWFPALRVNEEDWLYLMLLPLLSCNAFQLLMLPKYQSHA
;
A
#
# COMPACT_ATOMS: atom_id res chain seq x y z
N MET A 1 1.98 -23.50 -2.97
CA MET A 1 3.36 -22.99 -3.20
C MET A 1 4.34 -23.82 -2.40
N LYS A 2 5.50 -24.17 -2.97
CA LYS A 2 6.60 -24.79 -2.21
C LYS A 2 7.21 -23.76 -1.25
N SER A 3 7.70 -24.21 -0.08
CA SER A 3 8.30 -23.34 0.96
C SER A 3 9.37 -22.38 0.39
N ARG A 4 10.23 -22.87 -0.51
CA ARG A 4 11.26 -22.05 -1.17
C ARG A 4 10.70 -20.85 -1.93
N ASN A 5 9.57 -20.99 -2.62
CA ASN A 5 8.98 -19.88 -3.39
C ASN A 5 8.27 -18.88 -2.48
N LEU A 6 7.71 -19.33 -1.36
CA LEU A 6 7.15 -18.45 -0.33
C LEU A 6 8.23 -17.55 0.27
N VAL A 7 9.37 -18.14 0.66
CA VAL A 7 10.52 -17.38 1.19
C VAL A 7 11.04 -16.38 0.16
N ARG A 8 11.17 -16.77 -1.10
CA ARG A 8 11.57 -15.85 -2.18
C ARG A 8 10.58 -14.70 -2.37
N PHE A 9 9.28 -14.98 -2.32
CA PHE A 9 8.25 -13.96 -2.43
C PHE A 9 8.33 -12.98 -1.26
N PHE A 10 8.44 -13.49 -0.03
CA PHE A 10 8.61 -12.70 1.19
C PHE A 10 9.80 -11.71 1.09
N PHE A 11 10.99 -12.21 0.73
CA PHE A 11 12.18 -11.37 0.60
C PHE A 11 12.10 -10.41 -0.61
N SER A 12 11.39 -10.78 -1.68
CA SER A 12 11.19 -9.87 -2.81
C SER A 12 10.32 -8.68 -2.43
N VAL A 13 9.26 -8.91 -1.66
CA VAL A 13 8.39 -7.83 -1.17
C VAL A 13 9.13 -6.97 -0.15
N LEU A 14 9.94 -7.58 0.74
CA LEU A 14 10.84 -6.84 1.63
C LEU A 14 11.78 -5.91 0.85
N GLY A 15 12.37 -6.41 -0.24
CA GLY A 15 13.22 -5.61 -1.10
C GLY A 15 12.47 -4.44 -1.75
N VAL A 16 11.20 -4.64 -2.16
CA VAL A 16 10.36 -3.57 -2.69
C VAL A 16 10.11 -2.49 -1.63
N GLY A 17 9.76 -2.88 -0.40
CA GLY A 17 9.58 -1.94 0.70
C GLY A 17 10.86 -1.15 1.00
N ALA A 18 11.98 -1.84 1.18
CA ALA A 18 13.28 -1.21 1.42
C ALA A 18 13.67 -0.22 0.31
N LEU A 19 13.54 -0.62 -0.96
CA LEU A 19 13.90 0.22 -2.10
C LEU A 19 13.00 1.44 -2.22
N THR A 20 11.68 1.23 -2.13
CA THR A 20 10.70 2.31 -2.29
C THR A 20 10.81 3.33 -1.16
N THR A 21 10.93 2.90 0.10
CA THR A 21 11.14 3.81 1.24
C THR A 21 12.46 4.54 1.16
N SER A 22 13.54 3.90 0.68
CA SER A 22 14.83 4.59 0.49
C SER A 22 14.72 5.72 -0.51
N ILE A 23 14.11 5.47 -1.67
CA ILE A 23 13.93 6.49 -2.71
C ILE A 23 13.01 7.61 -2.22
N VAL A 24 11.87 7.24 -1.64
CA VAL A 24 10.86 8.19 -1.17
C VAL A 24 11.37 9.01 0.02
N GLY A 25 12.06 8.40 0.97
CA GLY A 25 12.60 9.05 2.16
C GLY A 25 13.62 10.14 1.80
N PHE A 26 14.57 9.83 0.91
CA PHE A 26 15.50 10.85 0.42
C PHE A 26 14.80 11.93 -0.42
N ALA A 27 13.74 11.60 -1.16
CA ALA A 27 13.01 12.57 -1.96
C ALA A 27 12.18 13.55 -1.10
N ILE A 28 11.49 13.05 -0.07
CA ILE A 28 10.69 13.86 0.86
C ILE A 28 11.61 14.75 1.68
N GLU A 29 12.64 14.17 2.29
CA GLU A 29 13.54 14.90 3.18
C GLU A 29 14.77 15.45 2.43
N TRP A 30 14.64 15.70 1.13
CA TRP A 30 15.76 16.17 0.30
C TRP A 30 16.36 17.47 0.84
N GLY A 31 15.52 18.38 1.35
CA GLY A 31 15.98 19.61 1.98
C GLY A 31 16.94 19.39 3.15
N ARG A 32 16.74 18.31 3.92
CA ARG A 32 17.57 17.92 5.07
C ARG A 32 18.85 17.21 4.66
N TYR A 33 18.78 16.32 3.65
CA TYR A 33 19.91 15.46 3.31
C TYR A 33 20.75 15.95 2.14
N LYS A 34 20.31 16.95 1.37
CA LYS A 34 21.06 17.46 0.21
C LYS A 34 22.50 17.84 0.56
N GLU A 35 22.73 18.39 1.76
CA GLU A 35 24.06 18.86 2.16
C GLU A 35 25.04 17.70 2.28
N LEU A 36 24.59 16.55 2.80
CA LEU A 36 25.39 15.32 2.88
C LEU A 36 25.86 14.85 1.49
N PHE A 37 25.00 14.98 0.47
CA PHE A 37 25.35 14.64 -0.91
C PHE A 37 26.30 15.64 -1.55
N LEU A 38 26.20 16.93 -1.19
CA LEU A 38 27.08 17.99 -1.69
C LEU A 38 28.46 17.94 -1.03
N SER A 39 28.54 17.62 0.26
CA SER A 39 29.78 17.47 1.03
C SER A 39 30.44 16.09 0.85
N PHE A 40 29.81 15.17 0.11
CA PHE A 40 30.27 13.79 -0.09
C PHE A 40 30.49 13.02 1.22
N GLU A 41 29.61 13.21 2.20
CA GLU A 41 29.63 12.51 3.48
C GLU A 41 29.06 11.09 3.37
N VAL A 42 29.83 10.20 2.74
CA VAL A 42 29.41 8.84 2.37
C VAL A 42 28.90 8.04 3.57
N LEU A 43 29.56 8.16 4.73
CA LEU A 43 29.17 7.40 5.92
C LEU A 43 27.78 7.82 6.45
N GLU A 44 27.47 9.11 6.39
CA GLU A 44 26.17 9.64 6.83
C GLU A 44 25.06 9.25 5.86
N ILE A 45 25.32 9.37 4.55
CA ILE A 45 24.39 8.92 3.51
C ILE A 45 24.05 7.44 3.70
N LEU A 46 25.05 6.59 3.93
CA LEU A 46 24.84 5.16 4.16
C LEU A 46 24.06 4.89 5.46
N SER A 47 24.26 5.69 6.50
CA SER A 47 23.53 5.56 7.76
C SER A 47 22.05 5.91 7.59
N VAL A 48 21.74 7.00 6.88
CA VAL A 48 20.38 7.40 6.54
C VAL A 48 19.72 6.38 5.61
N LEU A 49 20.46 5.88 4.61
CA LEU A 49 19.98 4.82 3.73
C LEU A 49 19.62 3.55 4.52
N PHE A 50 20.48 3.13 5.45
CA PHE A 50 20.23 1.97 6.30
C PHE A 50 18.97 2.16 7.16
N TRP A 51 18.75 3.37 7.69
CA TRP A 51 17.52 3.72 8.39
C TRP A 51 16.28 3.54 7.51
N PHE A 52 16.28 4.11 6.30
CA PHE A 52 15.15 3.99 5.38
C PHE A 52 14.91 2.55 4.89
N ILE A 53 15.97 1.77 4.71
CA ILE A 53 15.85 0.33 4.44
C ILE A 53 15.12 -0.37 5.60
N GLY A 54 15.51 -0.09 6.85
CA GLY A 54 14.86 -0.62 8.05
C GLY A 54 13.37 -0.28 8.10
N VAL A 55 13.03 0.99 7.94
CA VAL A 55 11.64 1.47 7.93
C VAL A 55 10.84 0.85 6.79
N GLY A 56 11.41 0.76 5.58
CA GLY A 56 10.76 0.16 4.43
C GLY A 56 10.50 -1.34 4.55
N MET A 57 11.41 -2.06 5.23
CA MET A 57 11.17 -3.46 5.58
C MET A 57 9.98 -3.61 6.54
N ILE A 58 9.82 -2.72 7.52
CA ILE A 58 8.67 -2.72 8.44
C ILE A 58 7.37 -2.51 7.65
N PHE A 59 7.31 -1.50 6.79
CA PHE A 59 6.13 -1.26 5.95
C PHE A 59 5.81 -2.43 5.03
N SER A 60 6.83 -3.06 4.44
CA SER A 60 6.63 -4.30 3.68
C SER A 60 6.02 -5.41 4.54
N VAL A 61 6.49 -5.63 5.77
CA VAL A 61 5.92 -6.68 6.64
C VAL A 61 4.45 -6.40 6.96
N ILE A 62 4.08 -5.13 7.17
CA ILE A 62 2.68 -4.71 7.36
C ILE A 62 1.83 -5.06 6.13
N ALA A 63 2.28 -4.69 4.92
CA ALA A 63 1.60 -5.03 3.66
C ALA A 63 1.52 -6.55 3.43
N GLN A 64 2.55 -7.30 3.82
CA GLN A 64 2.55 -8.76 3.73
C GLN A 64 1.51 -9.41 4.64
N MET A 65 1.41 -8.93 5.88
CA MET A 65 0.38 -9.37 6.81
C MET A 65 -1.02 -9.07 6.26
N GLY A 66 -1.26 -7.83 5.82
CA GLY A 66 -2.55 -7.42 5.25
C GLY A 66 -2.94 -8.24 4.02
N PHE A 67 -2.00 -8.51 3.11
CA PHE A 67 -2.23 -9.36 1.95
C PHE A 67 -2.60 -10.81 2.30
N VAL A 68 -1.95 -11.40 3.31
CA VAL A 68 -2.29 -12.75 3.77
C VAL A 68 -3.70 -12.78 4.38
N ILE A 69 -4.05 -11.76 5.17
CA ILE A 69 -5.40 -11.60 5.71
C ILE A 69 -6.41 -11.45 4.56
N PHE A 70 -6.12 -10.62 3.56
CA PHE A 70 -6.98 -10.44 2.38
C PHE A 70 -7.25 -11.77 1.66
N LEU A 71 -6.22 -12.56 1.35
CA LEU A 71 -6.40 -13.86 0.69
C LEU A 71 -7.26 -14.81 1.53
N THR A 72 -7.05 -14.78 2.84
CA THR A 72 -7.78 -15.63 3.80
C THR A 72 -9.25 -15.23 3.90
N VAL A 73 -9.52 -13.93 4.10
CA VAL A 73 -10.88 -13.37 4.15
C VAL A 73 -11.60 -13.60 2.82
N HIS A 74 -10.94 -13.38 1.69
CA HIS A 74 -11.53 -13.61 0.38
C HIS A 74 -11.98 -15.07 0.21
N ARG A 75 -11.15 -16.03 0.64
CA ARG A 75 -11.48 -17.45 0.58
C ARG A 75 -12.67 -17.80 1.47
N PHE A 76 -12.63 -17.39 2.75
CA PHE A 76 -13.74 -17.65 3.68
C PHE A 76 -15.04 -16.96 3.25
N ALA A 77 -14.97 -15.73 2.75
CA ALA A 77 -16.15 -15.01 2.28
C ALA A 77 -16.83 -15.75 1.12
N LEU A 78 -16.06 -16.27 0.15
CA LEU A 78 -16.64 -17.07 -0.94
C LEU A 78 -17.26 -18.38 -0.44
N GLU A 79 -16.65 -19.03 0.56
CA GLU A 79 -17.20 -20.24 1.18
C GLU A 79 -18.51 -19.97 1.95
N ILE A 80 -18.61 -18.84 2.66
CA ILE A 80 -19.79 -18.43 3.44
C ILE A 80 -20.92 -17.95 2.53
N PHE A 81 -20.64 -17.00 1.63
CA PHE A 81 -21.66 -16.37 0.79
C PHE A 81 -22.08 -17.25 -0.39
N ARG A 82 -21.25 -18.23 -0.78
CA ARG A 82 -21.46 -19.15 -1.91
C ARG A 82 -21.77 -18.46 -3.25
N SER A 83 -21.53 -17.14 -3.34
CA SER A 83 -21.84 -16.31 -4.50
C SER A 83 -20.74 -15.27 -4.70
N HIS A 84 -20.06 -15.37 -5.84
CA HIS A 84 -19.06 -14.36 -6.25
C HIS A 84 -19.69 -12.97 -6.44
N SER A 85 -20.94 -12.91 -6.92
CA SER A 85 -21.61 -11.64 -7.17
C SER A 85 -21.88 -10.90 -5.86
N LEU A 86 -22.36 -11.62 -4.83
CA LEU A 86 -22.65 -11.02 -3.53
C LEU A 86 -21.36 -10.51 -2.86
N TRP A 87 -20.31 -11.31 -2.89
CA TRP A 87 -19.02 -10.91 -2.31
C TRP A 87 -18.42 -9.69 -3.03
N ASN A 88 -18.47 -9.65 -4.37
CA ASN A 88 -18.02 -8.49 -5.12
C ASN A 88 -18.82 -7.22 -4.79
N SER A 89 -20.14 -7.32 -4.59
CA SER A 89 -20.96 -6.18 -4.17
C SER A 89 -20.56 -5.65 -2.79
N ILE A 90 -20.26 -6.54 -1.83
CA ILE A 90 -19.77 -6.17 -0.50
C ILE A 90 -18.40 -5.48 -0.62
N GLN A 91 -17.48 -6.02 -1.42
CA GLN A 91 -16.18 -5.40 -1.66
C GLN A 91 -16.31 -3.99 -2.25
N LEU A 92 -17.22 -3.81 -3.21
CA LEU A 92 -17.46 -2.50 -3.83
C LEU A 92 -18.05 -1.50 -2.83
N PHE A 93 -19.00 -1.95 -2.00
CA PHE A 93 -19.55 -1.13 -0.91
C PHE A 93 -18.43 -0.69 0.05
N LEU A 94 -17.57 -1.62 0.48
CA LEU A 94 -16.45 -1.30 1.39
C LEU A 94 -15.43 -0.37 0.74
N ILE A 95 -15.14 -0.51 -0.55
CA ILE A 95 -14.28 0.42 -1.29
C ILE A 95 -14.85 1.85 -1.22
N ILE A 96 -16.13 2.02 -1.54
CA ILE A 96 -16.79 3.33 -1.52
C ILE A 96 -16.80 3.88 -0.10
N PHE A 97 -17.19 3.07 0.88
CA PHE A 97 -17.26 3.43 2.28
C PHE A 97 -15.90 3.89 2.82
N VAL A 98 -14.85 3.10 2.66
CA VAL A 98 -13.51 3.45 3.16
C VAL A 98 -12.91 4.65 2.43
N THR A 99 -13.17 4.80 1.13
CA THR A 99 -12.71 5.98 0.38
C THR A 99 -13.41 7.24 0.86
N PHE A 100 -14.72 7.16 1.13
CA PHE A 100 -15.49 8.26 1.72
C PHE A 100 -14.99 8.58 3.14
N ASP A 101 -14.83 7.57 3.99
CA ASP A 101 -14.34 7.72 5.36
C ASP A 101 -12.96 8.37 5.39
N LEU A 102 -12.07 8.01 4.47
CA LEU A 102 -10.75 8.63 4.38
C LEU A 102 -10.84 10.14 4.11
N ILE A 103 -11.82 10.60 3.34
CA ILE A 103 -12.06 12.03 3.10
C ILE A 103 -12.73 12.66 4.33
N TYR A 104 -13.85 12.08 4.75
CA TYR A 104 -14.74 12.66 5.75
C TYR A 104 -14.11 12.69 7.14
N LEU A 105 -13.55 11.57 7.61
CA LEU A 105 -12.92 11.52 8.93
C LEU A 105 -11.70 12.42 8.98
N ARG A 106 -10.90 12.44 7.92
CA ARG A 106 -9.70 13.28 7.88
C ARG A 106 -10.04 14.76 7.88
N TYR A 107 -11.09 15.17 7.16
CA TYR A 107 -11.64 16.51 7.26
C TYR A 107 -12.13 16.80 8.69
N LEU A 108 -12.92 15.91 9.29
CA LEU A 108 -13.49 16.10 10.62
C LEU A 108 -12.42 16.24 11.73
N PHE A 109 -11.32 15.48 11.65
CA PHE A 109 -10.29 15.47 12.69
C PHE A 109 -9.22 16.54 12.52
N PHE A 110 -8.97 17.03 11.30
CA PHE A 110 -7.82 17.87 11.00
C PHE A 110 -8.14 19.19 10.30
N ALA A 111 -9.39 19.40 9.86
CA ALA A 111 -9.78 20.72 9.36
C ALA A 111 -9.93 21.68 10.53
N GLU A 112 -9.29 22.84 10.42
CA GLU A 112 -9.61 24.00 11.24
C GLU A 112 -11.06 24.43 10.97
N ASP A 113 -11.71 25.07 11.94
CA ASP A 113 -13.14 25.43 11.87
C ASP A 113 -13.48 26.17 10.55
N GLY A 114 -14.19 25.48 9.65
CA GLY A 114 -14.59 26.03 8.35
C GLY A 114 -13.53 25.99 7.25
N GLY A 115 -12.43 25.25 7.44
CA GLY A 115 -11.38 25.06 6.44
C GLY A 115 -11.87 24.42 5.13
N PRO A 116 -11.16 24.60 4.01
CA PRO A 116 -11.57 24.06 2.72
C PRO A 116 -11.53 22.53 2.71
N PHE A 117 -12.55 21.91 2.13
CA PHE A 117 -12.68 20.44 2.00
C PHE A 117 -11.75 19.84 0.92
N ILE A 118 -11.37 20.64 -0.08
CA ILE A 118 -10.64 20.20 -1.29
C ILE A 118 -9.30 19.50 -1.00
N PRO A 119 -8.44 19.97 -0.07
CA PRO A 119 -7.14 19.34 0.21
C PRO A 119 -7.23 17.87 0.66
N TYR A 120 -8.35 17.48 1.25
CA TYR A 120 -8.57 16.12 1.76
C TYR A 120 -8.92 15.10 0.66
N ILE A 121 -9.23 15.57 -0.55
CA ILE A 121 -9.66 14.73 -1.67
C ILE A 121 -8.45 14.14 -2.42
N TRP A 122 -7.33 14.86 -2.46
CA TRP A 122 -6.18 14.51 -3.31
C TRP A 122 -5.60 13.13 -3.00
N LEU A 123 -5.34 12.83 -1.72
CA LEU A 123 -4.78 11.56 -1.29
C LEU A 123 -5.69 10.34 -1.60
N PRO A 124 -6.99 10.35 -1.23
CA PRO A 124 -7.92 9.31 -1.67
C PRO A 124 -8.00 9.14 -3.19
N LEU A 125 -8.00 10.24 -3.96
CA LEU A 125 -7.97 10.16 -5.43
C LEU A 125 -6.70 9.52 -5.95
N PHE A 126 -5.55 9.86 -5.37
CA PHE A 126 -4.26 9.26 -5.72
C PHE A 126 -4.26 7.74 -5.45
N ILE A 127 -4.72 7.31 -4.27
CA ILE A 127 -4.86 5.89 -3.91
C ILE A 127 -5.83 5.18 -4.87
N LEU A 128 -6.96 5.80 -5.18
CA LEU A 128 -7.96 5.26 -6.10
C LEU A 128 -7.38 5.10 -7.52
N ALA A 129 -6.70 6.12 -8.05
CA ALA A 129 -6.07 6.07 -9.37
C ALA A 129 -5.00 4.97 -9.45
N PHE A 130 -4.12 4.89 -8.46
CA PHE A 130 -3.09 3.86 -8.38
C PHE A 130 -3.71 2.47 -8.23
N GLY A 131 -4.72 2.32 -7.37
CA GLY A 131 -5.45 1.07 -7.16
C GLY A 131 -6.19 0.61 -8.41
N LEU A 132 -6.81 1.51 -9.16
CA LEU A 132 -7.44 1.21 -10.45
C LEU A 132 -6.43 0.71 -11.48
N ALA A 133 -5.26 1.34 -11.56
CA ALA A 133 -4.18 0.90 -12.46
C ALA A 133 -3.70 -0.51 -12.10
N ALA A 134 -3.39 -0.76 -10.83
CA ALA A 134 -2.96 -2.09 -10.36
C ALA A 134 -4.06 -3.16 -10.54
N ALA A 135 -5.32 -2.83 -10.24
CA ALA A 135 -6.45 -3.73 -10.43
C ALA A 135 -6.69 -4.06 -11.91
N TYR A 136 -6.55 -3.08 -12.80
CA TYR A 136 -6.63 -3.28 -14.24
C TYR A 136 -5.51 -4.18 -14.76
N MET A 137 -4.27 -3.95 -14.33
CA MET A 137 -3.14 -4.82 -14.65
C MET A 137 -3.39 -6.25 -14.17
N LYS A 138 -3.92 -6.42 -12.95
CA LYS A 138 -4.28 -7.73 -12.43
C LYS A 138 -5.38 -8.41 -13.24
N GLN A 139 -6.40 -7.65 -13.62
CA GLN A 139 -7.51 -8.15 -14.44
C GLN A 139 -7.00 -8.71 -15.78
N ARG A 140 -6.05 -8.03 -16.41
CA ARG A 140 -5.40 -8.47 -17.66
C ARG A 140 -4.61 -9.78 -17.50
N GLN A 141 -4.00 -10.03 -16.35
CA GLN A 141 -3.23 -11.25 -16.08
C GLN A 141 -4.09 -12.46 -15.71
N SER A 142 -5.32 -12.24 -15.26
CA SER A 142 -6.18 -13.30 -14.71
C SER A 142 -7.54 -13.32 -15.40
N SER A 143 -8.53 -12.63 -14.83
CA SER A 143 -9.88 -12.61 -15.39
C SER A 143 -10.61 -11.33 -15.02
N LYS A 144 -11.69 -11.02 -15.73
CA LYS A 144 -12.54 -9.86 -15.42
C LYS A 144 -13.07 -9.86 -13.98
N LYS A 145 -13.30 -11.05 -13.41
CA LYS A 145 -13.84 -11.25 -12.05
C LYS A 145 -12.86 -10.84 -10.95
N THR A 146 -11.56 -10.76 -11.25
CA THR A 146 -10.51 -10.44 -10.27
C THR A 146 -10.38 -8.94 -10.02
N PHE A 147 -10.96 -8.09 -10.88
CA PHE A 147 -10.80 -6.62 -10.80
C PHE A 147 -11.28 -6.05 -9.47
N VAL A 148 -12.51 -6.38 -9.04
CA VAL A 148 -13.10 -5.83 -7.82
C VAL A 148 -12.29 -6.26 -6.59
N SER A 149 -11.90 -7.53 -6.51
CA SER A 149 -11.09 -8.02 -5.39
C SER A 149 -9.68 -7.43 -5.37
N ALA A 150 -9.09 -7.18 -6.53
CA ALA A 150 -7.80 -6.49 -6.65
C ALA A 150 -7.90 -5.04 -6.18
N LEU A 151 -8.95 -4.32 -6.61
CA LEU A 151 -9.21 -2.95 -6.19
C LEU A 151 -9.48 -2.86 -4.69
N PHE A 152 -10.19 -3.85 -4.13
CA PHE A 152 -10.48 -3.94 -2.70
C PHE A 152 -9.20 -4.07 -1.86
N LEU A 153 -8.24 -4.91 -2.27
CA LEU A 153 -6.93 -4.95 -1.62
C LEU A 153 -6.20 -3.60 -1.72
N MET A 154 -6.12 -3.03 -2.92
CA MET A 154 -5.36 -1.80 -3.15
C MET A 154 -5.93 -0.58 -2.43
N ILE A 155 -7.23 -0.57 -2.11
CA ILE A 155 -7.87 0.55 -1.40
C ILE A 155 -8.05 0.20 0.07
N VAL A 156 -8.91 -0.78 0.37
CA VAL A 156 -9.37 -1.04 1.74
C VAL A 156 -8.22 -1.53 2.62
N PHE A 157 -7.46 -2.52 2.16
CA PHE A 157 -6.33 -3.04 2.93
C PHE A 157 -5.20 -2.02 3.04
N THR A 158 -4.86 -1.33 1.97
CA THR A 158 -3.82 -0.29 2.01
C THR A 158 -4.19 0.83 2.99
N ILE A 159 -5.45 1.29 3.02
CA ILE A 159 -5.90 2.33 3.96
C ILE A 159 -5.90 1.80 5.40
N MET A 160 -6.32 0.56 5.63
CA MET A 160 -6.24 -0.07 6.96
C MET A 160 -4.79 -0.20 7.45
N GLU A 161 -3.86 -0.59 6.58
CA GLU A 161 -2.43 -0.69 6.87
C GLU A 161 -1.81 0.68 7.14
N TRP A 162 -2.25 1.70 6.42
CA TRP A 162 -1.78 3.08 6.53
C TRP A 162 -2.40 3.87 7.70
N PHE A 163 -3.36 3.27 8.41
CA PHE A 163 -4.04 3.87 9.55
C PHE A 163 -3.12 4.48 10.62
N PRO A 164 -1.95 3.89 10.98
CA PRO A 164 -1.05 4.52 11.93
C PRO A 164 -0.54 5.90 11.48
N ALA A 165 -0.17 6.06 10.20
CA ALA A 165 0.28 7.35 9.68
C ALA A 165 -0.86 8.37 9.60
N LEU A 166 -2.08 7.92 9.27
CA LEU A 166 -3.28 8.76 9.28
C LEU A 166 -3.57 9.38 10.65
N ARG A 167 -3.22 8.68 11.75
CA ARG A 167 -3.40 9.20 13.11
C ARG A 167 -2.35 10.23 13.52
N VAL A 168 -1.11 10.07 13.06
CA VAL A 168 -0.03 11.02 13.35
C VAL A 168 -0.26 12.34 12.60
N ASN A 169 -0.77 12.25 11.36
CA ASN A 169 -1.10 13.38 10.49
C ASN A 169 0.06 14.36 10.26
N GLU A 170 1.28 13.83 10.22
CA GLU A 170 2.46 14.55 9.74
C GLU A 170 2.64 14.27 8.24
N GLU A 171 2.75 15.32 7.43
CA GLU A 171 2.75 15.20 5.96
C GLU A 171 3.86 14.28 5.43
N ASP A 172 5.09 14.45 5.93
CA ASP A 172 6.23 13.62 5.52
C ASP A 172 5.98 12.14 5.84
N TRP A 173 5.47 11.85 7.04
CA TRP A 173 5.19 10.49 7.48
C TRP A 173 4.04 9.83 6.70
N LEU A 174 3.02 10.62 6.33
CA LEU A 174 1.91 10.18 5.48
C LEU A 174 2.43 9.62 4.17
N TYR A 175 3.25 10.37 3.45
CA TYR A 175 3.79 9.94 2.15
C TYR A 175 4.88 8.87 2.29
N LEU A 176 5.73 8.96 3.32
CA LEU A 176 6.80 8.01 3.58
C LEU A 176 6.26 6.59 3.81
N MET A 177 5.08 6.46 4.43
CA MET A 177 4.42 5.16 4.64
C MET A 177 3.53 4.75 3.46
N LEU A 178 2.79 5.69 2.86
CA LEU A 178 1.82 5.36 1.81
C LEU A 178 2.46 4.76 0.56
N LEU A 179 3.52 5.39 0.05
CA LEU A 179 4.13 5.00 -1.23
C LEU A 179 4.76 3.59 -1.18
N PRO A 180 5.48 3.20 -0.12
CA PRO A 180 5.95 1.83 0.05
C PRO A 180 4.82 0.81 0.20
N LEU A 181 3.77 1.12 0.95
CA LEU A 181 2.61 0.22 1.10
C LEU A 181 1.91 -0.03 -0.23
N LEU A 182 1.63 1.01 -1.01
CA LEU A 182 1.05 0.89 -2.35
C LEU A 182 1.93 0.04 -3.27
N SER A 183 3.25 0.27 -3.21
CA SER A 183 4.21 -0.47 -4.02
C SER A 183 4.28 -1.95 -3.63
N CYS A 184 4.31 -2.25 -2.33
CA CYS A 184 4.32 -3.62 -1.81
C CYS A 184 3.02 -4.35 -2.17
N ASN A 185 1.85 -3.75 -1.90
CA ASN A 185 0.57 -4.35 -2.22
C ASN A 185 0.38 -4.58 -3.72
N ALA A 186 0.77 -3.63 -4.56
CA ALA A 186 0.73 -3.81 -6.01
C ALA A 186 1.69 -4.92 -6.47
N PHE A 187 2.92 -4.96 -5.94
CA PHE A 187 3.88 -6.01 -6.26
C PHE A 187 3.33 -7.38 -5.84
N GLN A 188 2.78 -7.50 -4.63
CA GLN A 188 2.20 -8.75 -4.13
C GLN A 188 1.04 -9.21 -5.00
N LEU A 189 0.12 -8.30 -5.34
CA LEU A 189 -1.03 -8.57 -6.19
C LEU A 189 -0.63 -9.07 -7.59
N LEU A 190 0.33 -8.40 -8.22
CA LEU A 190 0.72 -8.63 -9.61
C LEU A 190 1.74 -9.78 -9.76
N MET A 191 2.64 -9.97 -8.80
CA MET A 191 3.72 -10.95 -8.92
C MET A 191 3.37 -12.31 -8.31
N LEU A 192 2.32 -12.41 -7.47
CA LEU A 192 1.90 -13.67 -6.88
C LEU A 192 1.80 -14.84 -7.89
N PRO A 193 1.19 -14.69 -9.10
CA PRO A 193 1.10 -15.78 -10.07
C PRO A 193 2.47 -16.35 -10.48
N LYS A 194 3.50 -15.50 -10.62
CA LYS A 194 4.86 -15.93 -11.00
C LYS A 194 5.49 -16.84 -9.95
N TYR A 195 5.23 -16.57 -8.68
CA TYR A 195 5.74 -17.39 -7.57
C TYR A 195 4.91 -18.66 -7.34
N GLN A 196 3.68 -18.69 -7.84
CA GLN A 196 2.80 -19.87 -7.83
C GLN A 196 3.04 -20.83 -9.01
N SER A 197 3.34 -20.32 -10.21
CA SER A 197 3.48 -21.13 -11.44
C SER A 197 4.82 -21.85 -11.58
N HIS A 198 5.89 -21.37 -10.95
CA HIS A 198 7.17 -22.09 -10.83
C HIS A 198 7.18 -23.12 -9.67
N ALA A 199 6.02 -23.67 -9.31
CA ALA A 199 5.84 -24.66 -8.24
C ALA A 199 5.82 -26.09 -8.78
#